data_AF-A0A1Y4R705-F1
#
_entry.id   AF-A0A1Y4R705-F1
#
_cell.length_a   1.000
_cell.length_b   1.000
_cell.length_c   1.000
_cell.angle_alpha   90.00
_cell.angle_beta   90.00
_cell.angle_gamma   90.00
#
_symmetry.space_group_name_H-M   'P 1'
#
loop_
_entity.id
_entity.type
_entity.pdbx_description
1 polymer ?
#
loop_
_entity_poly.entity_id
_entity_poly.type
_entity_poly.pdbx_seq_one_letter_code
_entity_poly.pdbx_strand_id
1 'polypeptide(L)'
;MDKKTTGIVAYLTWIGLVIAFVAGDKEGAKFHLNQALVILLFSLLSVIPCIGWLWGIFMIVCWVMGLIAAINEEEKPVPLLGGIKLLK
;
A
#
# COMPACT_ATOMS: atom_id res chain seq x y z
N MET A 1 4.89 11.12 13.11
CA MET A 1 5.20 9.67 13.21
C MET A 1 6.57 9.42 12.59
N ASP A 2 7.33 8.45 13.07
CA ASP A 2 8.59 8.03 12.43
C ASP A 2 8.33 7.28 11.10
N LYS A 3 9.40 7.01 10.33
CA LYS A 3 9.35 6.28 9.05
C LYS A 3 8.59 4.96 9.15
N LYS A 4 8.91 4.12 10.14
CA LYS A 4 8.32 2.78 10.28
C LYS A 4 6.83 2.87 10.57
N THR A 5 6.46 3.68 11.56
CA THR A 5 5.06 3.90 11.92
C THR A 5 4.28 4.47 10.73
N THR A 6 4.87 5.40 9.98
CA THR A 6 4.26 5.96 8.76
C THR A 6 4.03 4.89 7.69
N GLY A 7 5.02 4.02 7.46
CA GLY A 7 4.92 2.90 6.52
C GLY A 7 3.79 1.94 6.87
N ILE A 8 3.68 1.52 8.14
CA ILE A 8 2.63 0.59 8.60
C ILE A 8 1.25 1.23 8.50
N VAL A 9 1.10 2.46 9.01
CA VAL A 9 -0.20 3.18 9.04
C VAL A 9 -0.75 3.38 7.63
N ALA A 10 0.12 3.56 6.63
CA ALA A 10 -0.27 3.73 5.23
C ALA A 10 -1.10 2.55 4.67
N TYR A 11 -0.91 1.33 5.18
CA TYR A 11 -1.63 0.14 4.70
C TYR A 11 -2.96 -0.09 5.41
N LEU A 12 -3.23 0.49 6.57
CA LEU A 12 -4.35 0.03 7.42
C LEU A 12 -5.72 0.19 6.76
N THR A 13 -6.01 1.37 6.22
CA THR A 13 -7.24 1.71 5.50
C THR A 13 -6.97 2.95 4.65
N TRP A 14 -7.97 3.39 3.86
CA TRP A 14 -7.95 4.72 3.24
C TRP A 14 -7.72 5.85 4.25
N ILE A 15 -8.30 5.74 5.46
CA ILE A 15 -8.10 6.72 6.53
C ILE A 15 -6.65 6.66 7.03
N GLY A 16 -6.11 5.45 7.25
CA GLY A 16 -4.70 5.26 7.61
C GLY A 16 -3.75 5.86 6.58
N LEU A 17 -4.01 5.63 5.29
CA LEU A 17 -3.24 6.22 4.19
C LEU A 17 -3.24 7.75 4.26
N VAL A 18 -4.41 8.38 4.44
CA VAL A 18 -4.51 9.84 4.57
C VAL A 18 -3.73 10.35 5.78
N ILE A 19 -3.84 9.68 6.93
CA ILE A 19 -3.07 10.04 8.14
C ILE A 19 -1.58 9.94 7.88
N ALA A 20 -1.12 8.88 7.22
CA ALA A 20 0.28 8.69 6.88
C ALA A 20 0.81 9.80 5.95
N PHE A 21 0.00 10.28 5.00
CA PHE A 21 0.37 11.40 4.12
C PHE A 21 0.37 12.77 4.80
N VAL A 22 -0.53 12.99 5.76
CA VAL A 22 -0.71 14.32 6.38
C VAL A 22 0.18 14.49 7.62
N ALA A 23 0.35 13.44 8.42
CA ALA A 23 1.02 13.48 9.73
C ALA A 23 2.25 12.55 9.85
N GLY A 24 2.62 11.86 8.78
CA GLY A 24 3.76 10.94 8.74
C GLY A 24 5.04 11.52 8.13
N ASP A 25 6.11 10.74 8.23
CA ASP A 25 7.39 10.98 7.56
C ASP A 25 7.29 10.57 6.08
N LYS A 26 6.89 11.54 5.24
CA LYS A 26 6.63 11.34 3.82
C LYS A 26 7.88 10.98 3.00
N GLU A 27 9.02 11.55 3.37
CA GLU A 27 10.26 11.34 2.65
C GLU A 27 10.88 10.00 3.03
N GLY A 28 10.93 9.69 4.33
CA GLY A 28 11.46 8.42 4.84
C GLY A 28 10.61 7.22 4.44
N ALA A 29 9.28 7.34 4.46
CA ALA A 29 8.35 6.25 4.16
C ALA A 29 7.82 6.25 2.72
N LYS A 30 8.44 7.02 1.81
CA LYS A 30 7.96 7.23 0.44
C LYS A 30 7.68 5.94 -0.33
N PHE A 31 8.52 4.92 -0.16
CA PHE A 31 8.32 3.61 -0.79
C PHE A 31 6.99 2.98 -0.37
N HIS A 32 6.76 2.84 0.94
CA HIS A 32 5.54 2.24 1.49
C HIS A 32 4.30 3.09 1.27
N LEU A 33 4.42 4.43 1.33
CA LEU A 33 3.33 5.34 0.96
C LEU A 33 2.89 5.16 -0.49
N ASN A 34 3.85 5.07 -1.41
CA ASN A 34 3.56 4.82 -2.82
C ASN A 34 2.95 3.43 -3.03
N GLN A 35 3.54 2.40 -2.42
CA GLN A 35 3.11 1.02 -2.59
C GLN A 35 1.70 0.80 -2.01
N ALA A 36 1.40 1.35 -0.83
CA ALA A 36 0.08 1.32 -0.22
C ALA A 36 -0.96 2.07 -1.06
N LEU A 37 -0.61 3.26 -1.57
CA LEU A 37 -1.49 4.03 -2.46
C LEU A 37 -1.85 3.26 -3.74
N VAL A 38 -0.85 2.64 -4.39
CA VAL A 38 -1.07 1.81 -5.58
C VAL A 38 -2.00 0.63 -5.25
N ILE A 39 -1.72 -0.08 -4.16
CA ILE A 39 -2.54 -1.24 -3.76
C ILE A 39 -3.98 -0.82 -3.47
N LEU A 40 -4.20 0.26 -2.72
CA LEU A 40 -5.53 0.72 -2.37
C LEU A 40 -6.32 1.21 -3.59
N LEU A 41 -5.68 1.94 -4.51
CA LEU A 41 -6.31 2.38 -5.77
C LEU A 41 -6.70 1.20 -6.66
N PHE A 42 -5.80 0.25 -6.88
CA PHE A 42 -6.08 -0.91 -7.73
C PHE A 42 -7.05 -1.90 -7.08
N SER A 43 -7.20 -1.87 -5.75
CA SER A 43 -8.21 -2.65 -5.04
C SER A 43 -9.64 -2.23 -5.39
N LEU A 44 -9.87 -1.00 -5.87
CA LEU A 44 -11.19 -0.53 -6.28
C LEU A 44 -11.78 -1.34 -7.44
N LEU A 45 -10.94 -1.95 -8.28
CA LEU A 45 -11.38 -2.83 -9.38
C LEU A 45 -12.09 -4.09 -8.88
N SER A 46 -11.96 -4.41 -7.59
CA SER A 46 -12.59 -5.59 -6.97
C SER A 46 -14.11 -5.50 -6.87
N VAL A 47 -14.71 -4.34 -7.17
CA VAL A 47 -16.16 -4.15 -7.22
C VAL A 47 -16.81 -4.86 -8.42
N ILE A 48 -16.04 -5.14 -9.47
CA ILE A 48 -16.55 -5.76 -10.70
C ILE A 48 -16.91 -7.22 -10.42
N PRO A 49 -18.16 -7.67 -10.68
CA PRO A 49 -18.55 -9.07 -10.45
C PRO A 49 -17.67 -10.06 -11.22
N CYS A 50 -17.47 -11.24 -10.63
CA CYS A 50 -16.66 -12.34 -11.17
C CYS A 50 -15.16 -12.02 -11.32
N ILE A 51 -14.78 -11.19 -12.30
CA ILE A 51 -13.38 -10.89 -12.63
C ILE A 51 -12.74 -10.02 -11.55
N GLY A 52 -13.46 -9.00 -11.07
CA GLY A 52 -12.98 -8.14 -9.98
C GLY A 52 -12.82 -8.91 -8.68
N TRP A 53 -13.63 -9.93 -8.41
CA TRP A 53 -13.48 -10.74 -7.20
C TRP A 53 -12.20 -11.58 -7.22
N LEU A 54 -11.86 -12.18 -8.37
CA LEU A 54 -10.57 -12.86 -8.55
C LEU A 54 -9.40 -11.89 -8.38
N TRP A 55 -9.52 -10.69 -8.95
CA TRP A 55 -8.55 -9.61 -8.74
C TRP A 55 -8.44 -9.23 -7.25
N GLY A 56 -9.56 -9.15 -6.54
CA GLY A 56 -9.60 -8.83 -5.11
C GLY A 56 -8.79 -9.80 -4.25
N ILE A 57 -8.80 -11.09 -4.59
CA ILE A 57 -7.95 -12.09 -3.91
C ILE A 57 -6.46 -11.75 -4.10
N PHE A 58 -6.05 -11.44 -5.34
CA PHE A 58 -4.69 -11.01 -5.63
C PHE A 58 -4.32 -9.72 -4.89
N MET A 59 -5.23 -8.75 -4.80
CA MET A 59 -5.03 -7.50 -4.09
C MET A 59 -4.85 -7.69 -2.59
N ILE A 60 -5.61 -8.61 -1.97
CA ILE A 60 -5.45 -8.98 -0.56
C ILE A 60 -4.05 -9.55 -0.31
N VAL A 61 -3.55 -10.42 -1.21
CA VAL A 61 -2.18 -10.97 -1.10
C VAL A 61 -1.14 -9.85 -1.19
N CYS A 62 -1.26 -8.95 -2.17
CA CYS A 62 -0.34 -7.80 -2.29
C CYS A 62 -0.40 -6.88 -1.06
N TRP A 63 -1.59 -6.65 -0.51
CA TRP A 63 -1.78 -5.85 0.69
C TRP A 63 -1.08 -6.47 1.90
N VAL A 64 -1.26 -7.77 2.15
CA VAL A 64 -0.58 -8.48 3.25
C VAL A 64 0.95 -8.45 3.06
N MET A 65 1.44 -8.73 1.85
CA MET A 65 2.88 -8.67 1.55
C MET A 65 3.46 -7.27 1.80
N GLY A 66 2.77 -6.23 1.34
CA GLY A 66 3.18 -4.84 1.53
C GLY A 66 3.20 -4.45 3.00
N LEU A 67 2.19 -4.87 3.77
CA LEU A 67 2.12 -4.62 5.21
C LEU A 67 3.25 -5.34 5.97
N ILE A 68 3.52 -6.61 5.66
CA ILE A 68 4.62 -7.37 6.28
C ILE A 68 5.96 -6.72 5.95
N ALA A 69 6.18 -6.32 4.70
CA ALA A 69 7.38 -5.62 4.29
C ALA A 69 7.55 -4.30 5.06
N ALA A 70 6.47 -3.53 5.27
CA ALA A 70 6.49 -2.31 6.07
C ALA A 70 6.81 -2.56 7.55
N ILE A 71 6.27 -3.63 8.15
CA ILE A 71 6.58 -4.04 9.53
C ILE A 71 8.06 -4.39 9.68
N ASN A 72 8.62 -5.07 8.69
CA ASN A 72 10.03 -5.49 8.64
C ASN A 72 10.98 -4.40 8.12
N GLU A 73 10.46 -3.22 7.75
CA GLU A 73 11.24 -2.10 7.19
C GLU A 73 11.99 -2.48 5.89
N GLU A 74 11.41 -3.39 5.11
CA GLU A 74 11.94 -3.85 3.84
C GLU A 74 11.24 -3.18 2.67
N GLU A 75 12.01 -2.58 1.76
CA GLU A 75 11.48 -1.96 0.53
C GLU A 75 11.32 -3.00 -0.59
N LYS A 76 10.51 -4.04 -0.33
CA LYS A 76 10.22 -5.12 -1.28
C LYS A 76 8.98 -4.82 -2.12
N PRO A 77 9.10 -4.71 -3.45
CA PRO A 77 7.96 -4.45 -4.32
C PRO A 77 7.00 -5.65 -4.33
N VAL A 78 5.69 -5.38 -4.32
CA VAL A 78 4.69 -6.44 -4.49
C VAL A 78 4.63 -6.91 -5.95
N PRO A 79 4.19 -8.15 -6.22
CA PRO A 79 4.06 -8.66 -7.58
C PRO A 79 3.17 -7.77 -8.46
N LEU A 80 3.52 -7.64 -9.75
CA LEU A 80 2.83 -6.87 -10.81
C LEU A 80 2.69 -5.35 -10.59
N LEU A 81 2.48 -4.88 -9.36
CA LEU A 81 2.18 -3.49 -9.04
C LEU A 81 3.36 -2.72 -8.44
N GLY A 82 4.38 -3.41 -7.92
CA GLY A 82 5.49 -2.76 -7.22
C GLY A 82 6.40 -1.88 -8.08
N GLY A 83 6.31 -1.98 -9.41
CA GLY A 83 6.98 -1.07 -10.33
C GLY A 83 6.27 0.27 -10.54
N ILE A 84 5.01 0.41 -10.12
CA ILE A 84 4.19 1.60 -10.37
C ILE A 84 4.59 2.70 -9.38
N LYS A 85 5.05 3.84 -9.89
CA LYS A 85 5.42 5.02 -9.10
C LYS A 85 4.45 6.17 -9.34
N LEU A 86 3.57 6.42 -8.37
CA LEU A 86 2.64 7.55 -8.34
C LEU A 86 3.22 8.75 -7.59
N LEU A 87 4.06 8.51 -6.58
CA LEU A 87 4.78 9.55 -5.84
C LEU A 87 6.16 9.80 -6.48
N LYS A 88 6.41 11.05 -6.88
CA LYS A 88 7.70 11.49 -7.47
C LYS A 88 8.72 11.86 -6.41
#